data_AF-A0A6J8E4Q9-F1
#
_entry.id   AF-A0A6J8E4Q9-F1
#
_cell.length_a   1.000
_cell.length_b   1.000
_cell.length_c   1.000
_cell.angle_alpha   90.00
_cell.angle_beta   90.00
_cell.angle_gamma   90.00
#
_symmetry.space_group_name_H-M   'P 1'
#
loop_
_entity.id
_entity.type
_entity.pdbx_description
1 polymer ?
#
loop_
_entity_poly.entity_id
_entity_poly.type
_entity_poly.pdbx_seq_one_letter_code
_entity_poly.pdbx_strand_id
1 'polypeptide(L)'
;MRPSSQIEMKCWFCPLSFKTRRQLKNHLASAPHKRLSLICVWCPEEKSYRRMVDLKEHITANHRSKIELLPYSFLSENNGFWMANYLETYAKVVAPSNENSQEAMKARIEVLEFIQRVGNSIRNKDEWIQGWKCSKEIIKCAIEEEVEELGQTRSHSPTRPTIYEGLALQQLTLGLGDSSAVFKLDLGVSIRFYKVCL
;
A
#
# COMPACT_ATOMS: atom_id res chain seq x y z
N MET A 1 31.33 -21.83 -7.28
CA MET A 1 29.99 -21.28 -7.52
C MET A 1 29.35 -21.01 -6.16
N ARG A 2 29.00 -19.75 -5.82
CA ARG A 2 28.27 -19.48 -4.57
C ARG A 2 26.82 -19.90 -4.76
N PRO A 3 26.19 -20.63 -3.83
CA PRO A 3 24.75 -20.89 -3.92
C PRO A 3 24.05 -19.53 -3.85
N SER A 4 23.35 -19.18 -4.93
CA SER A 4 22.43 -18.06 -4.91
C SER A 4 21.29 -18.48 -3.99
N SER A 5 21.29 -17.96 -2.76
CA SER A 5 20.17 -18.08 -1.83
C SER A 5 18.98 -17.35 -2.45
N GLN A 6 18.24 -18.03 -3.32
CA GLN A 6 16.97 -17.52 -3.81
C GLN A 6 16.02 -17.46 -2.62
N ILE A 7 15.60 -16.25 -2.26
CA ILE A 7 14.55 -16.04 -1.28
C ILE A 7 13.27 -16.62 -1.88
N GLU A 8 12.84 -17.76 -1.37
CA GLU A 8 11.56 -18.36 -1.74
C GLU A 8 10.43 -17.61 -1.05
N MET A 9 9.38 -17.28 -1.79
CA MET A 9 8.20 -16.62 -1.24
C MET A 9 7.07 -17.62 -1.11
N LYS A 10 6.70 -17.90 0.13
CA LYS A 10 5.68 -18.89 0.50
C LYS A 10 4.27 -18.30 0.41
N CYS A 11 3.30 -19.13 0.05
CA CYS A 11 1.90 -18.80 0.23
C CYS A 11 1.50 -18.97 1.71
N TRP A 12 0.73 -18.03 2.27
CA TRP A 12 0.23 -18.13 3.65
C TRP A 12 -0.93 -19.11 3.83
N PHE A 13 -1.53 -19.58 2.72
CA PHE A 13 -2.73 -20.39 2.73
C PHE A 13 -2.50 -21.83 2.26
N CYS A 14 -1.33 -22.13 1.69
CA CYS A 14 -1.01 -23.46 1.18
C CYS A 14 0.52 -23.69 1.20
N PRO A 15 1.00 -24.95 1.10
CA PRO A 15 2.42 -25.27 1.23
C PRO A 15 3.27 -24.90 -0.01
N LEU A 16 2.74 -24.12 -0.95
CA LEU A 16 3.46 -23.77 -2.19
C LEU A 16 4.42 -22.59 -1.97
N SER A 17 5.61 -22.71 -2.54
CA SER A 17 6.64 -21.66 -2.63
C SER A 17 6.79 -21.16 -4.06
N PHE A 18 7.15 -19.88 -4.21
CA PHE A 18 7.33 -19.23 -5.50
C PHE A 18 8.68 -18.52 -5.58
N LYS A 19 9.26 -18.49 -6.79
CA LYS A 19 10.55 -17.83 -7.04
C LYS A 19 10.43 -16.32 -7.19
N THR A 20 9.21 -15.81 -7.43
CA THR A 20 8.98 -14.39 -7.73
C THR A 20 7.68 -13.89 -7.12
N ARG A 21 7.61 -12.58 -6.83
CA ARG A 21 6.39 -11.91 -6.31
C ARG A 21 5.23 -12.00 -7.28
N ARG A 22 5.54 -11.92 -8.57
CA ARG A 22 4.55 -12.06 -9.64
C ARG A 22 3.88 -13.43 -9.62
N GLN A 23 4.65 -14.51 -9.40
CA GLN A 23 4.10 -15.87 -9.31
C GLN A 23 3.21 -16.03 -8.07
N LEU A 24 3.65 -15.57 -6.90
CA LEU A 24 2.84 -15.59 -5.68
C LEU A 24 1.53 -14.80 -5.86
N LYS A 25 1.60 -13.60 -6.46
CA LYS A 25 0.41 -12.80 -6.76
C LYS A 25 -0.56 -13.53 -7.69
N ASN A 26 -0.07 -14.09 -8.79
CA ASN A 26 -0.91 -14.85 -9.72
C ASN A 26 -1.58 -16.05 -9.04
N HIS A 27 -0.85 -16.73 -8.14
CA HIS A 27 -1.39 -17.83 -7.34
C HIS A 27 -2.50 -17.34 -6.40
N LEU A 28 -2.29 -16.27 -5.64
CA LEU A 28 -3.30 -15.72 -4.73
C LEU A 28 -4.53 -15.17 -5.46
N ALA A 29 -4.37 -14.65 -6.67
CA ALA A 29 -5.44 -14.16 -7.53
C ALA A 29 -6.31 -15.28 -8.12
N SER A 30 -5.78 -16.51 -8.22
CA SER A 30 -6.44 -17.65 -8.84
C SER A 30 -6.99 -18.64 -7.81
N ALA A 31 -7.70 -19.66 -8.29
CA ALA A 31 -8.15 -20.76 -7.42
C ALA A 31 -6.91 -21.52 -6.89
N PRO A 32 -6.93 -21.99 -5.64
CA PRO A 32 -8.09 -22.08 -4.75
C PRO A 32 -8.40 -20.81 -3.93
N HIS A 33 -7.49 -19.83 -3.86
CA HIS A 33 -7.58 -18.77 -2.86
C HIS A 33 -8.48 -17.59 -3.26
N LYS A 34 -8.34 -17.07 -4.49
CA LYS A 34 -9.07 -15.88 -4.97
C LYS A 34 -8.98 -14.66 -4.02
N ARG A 35 -7.84 -14.50 -3.35
CA ARG A 35 -7.60 -13.49 -2.30
C ARG A 35 -7.02 -12.16 -2.80
N LEU A 36 -6.81 -11.98 -4.09
CA LEU A 36 -6.44 -10.68 -4.69
C LEU A 36 -7.57 -10.07 -5.53
N SER A 37 -8.80 -10.19 -5.04
CA SER A 37 -9.97 -9.67 -5.73
C SER A 37 -10.15 -8.16 -5.51
N LEU A 38 -10.46 -7.45 -6.59
CA LEU A 38 -10.68 -5.99 -6.65
C LEU A 38 -12.10 -5.72 -7.13
N ILE A 39 -12.82 -4.78 -6.51
CA ILE A 39 -14.19 -4.44 -6.91
C ILE A 39 -14.24 -3.30 -7.93
N CYS A 40 -15.23 -3.33 -8.81
CA CYS A 40 -15.62 -2.17 -9.58
C CYS A 40 -16.71 -1.38 -8.85
N VAL A 41 -16.37 -0.17 -8.40
CA VAL A 41 -17.25 0.71 -7.63
C VAL A 41 -18.36 1.40 -8.44
N TRP A 42 -18.33 1.29 -9.77
CA TRP A 42 -19.32 1.91 -10.66
C TRP A 42 -20.35 0.94 -11.23
N CYS A 43 -20.18 -0.36 -11.02
CA CYS A 43 -21.17 -1.35 -11.43
C CYS A 43 -22.41 -1.31 -10.52
N PRO A 44 -23.61 -1.60 -11.05
CA PRO A 44 -24.84 -1.70 -10.26
C PRO A 44 -24.74 -2.79 -9.19
N GLU A 45 -24.06 -3.89 -9.51
CA GLU A 45 -23.78 -5.02 -8.63
C GLU A 45 -22.28 -5.14 -8.36
N GLU A 46 -21.89 -5.89 -7.33
CA GLU A 46 -20.48 -6.13 -7.03
C GLU A 46 -19.82 -7.02 -8.09
N LYS A 47 -19.11 -6.39 -9.03
CA LYS A 47 -18.21 -7.09 -9.96
C LYS A 47 -16.79 -7.08 -9.42
N SER A 48 -16.24 -8.28 -9.28
CA SER A 48 -14.91 -8.54 -8.72
C SER A 48 -13.94 -9.05 -9.79
N TYR A 49 -12.71 -8.55 -9.76
CA TYR A 49 -11.65 -8.80 -10.74
C TYR A 49 -10.39 -9.31 -10.05
N ARG A 50 -9.71 -10.27 -10.66
CA ARG A 50 -8.54 -10.94 -10.06
C ARG A 50 -7.24 -10.12 -10.19
N ARG A 51 -7.19 -9.21 -11.15
CA ARG A 51 -6.01 -8.38 -11.44
C ARG A 51 -6.44 -6.95 -11.74
N MET A 52 -5.53 -6.01 -11.47
CA MET A 52 -5.77 -4.59 -11.73
C MET A 52 -5.98 -4.30 -13.22
N VAL A 53 -5.27 -5.03 -14.10
CA VAL A 53 -5.41 -4.90 -15.56
C VAL A 53 -6.84 -5.26 -15.99
N ASP A 54 -7.39 -6.36 -15.46
CA ASP A 54 -8.75 -6.82 -15.80
C ASP A 54 -9.81 -5.79 -15.35
N LEU A 55 -9.64 -5.24 -14.14
CA LEU A 55 -10.50 -4.17 -13.64
C LEU A 55 -10.40 -2.91 -14.52
N LYS A 56 -9.18 -2.51 -14.91
CA LYS A 56 -8.95 -1.34 -15.75
C LYS A 56 -9.59 -1.49 -17.14
N GLU A 57 -9.45 -2.65 -17.76
CA GLU A 57 -10.09 -2.96 -19.04
C GLU A 57 -11.62 -2.89 -18.92
N HIS A 58 -12.19 -3.49 -17.87
CA HIS A 58 -13.61 -3.41 -17.60
C HIS A 58 -14.11 -1.97 -17.46
N ILE A 59 -13.44 -1.15 -16.64
CA ILE A 59 -13.83 0.25 -16.42
C ILE A 59 -13.69 1.04 -17.72
N THR A 60 -12.63 0.82 -18.50
CA THR A 60 -12.42 1.51 -19.78
C THR A 60 -13.53 1.18 -20.78
N ALA A 61 -14.00 -0.07 -20.80
CA ALA A 61 -15.07 -0.51 -21.69
C ALA A 61 -16.48 -0.08 -21.24
N ASN A 62 -16.76 -0.06 -19.93
CA ASN A 62 -18.11 0.07 -19.40
C ASN A 62 -18.38 1.38 -18.64
N HIS A 63 -17.32 2.06 -18.20
CA HIS A 63 -17.36 3.23 -17.32
C HIS A 63 -16.38 4.32 -17.80
N ARG A 64 -16.19 4.44 -19.12
CA ARG A 64 -15.23 5.37 -19.73
C ARG A 64 -15.35 6.81 -19.21
N SER A 65 -16.57 7.31 -19.10
CA SER A 65 -16.86 8.67 -18.60
C SER A 65 -16.41 8.91 -17.17
N LYS A 66 -16.23 7.85 -16.36
CA LYS A 66 -15.70 7.96 -15.00
C LYS A 66 -14.19 8.12 -15.00
N ILE A 67 -13.47 7.43 -15.89
CA ILE A 67 -12.00 7.51 -15.97
C ILE A 67 -11.54 8.90 -16.41
N GLU A 68 -12.24 9.54 -17.34
CA GLU A 68 -11.87 10.86 -17.88
C GLU A 68 -11.84 11.96 -16.81
N LEU A 69 -12.52 11.75 -15.69
CA LEU A 69 -12.58 12.68 -14.55
C LEU A 69 -11.58 12.37 -13.44
N LEU A 70 -10.77 11.31 -13.59
CA LEU A 70 -9.90 10.80 -12.53
C LEU A 70 -8.41 10.99 -12.87
N PRO A 71 -7.54 11.12 -11.86
CA PRO A 71 -6.10 11.12 -12.07
C PRO A 71 -5.64 9.83 -12.75
N TYR A 72 -4.62 9.91 -13.62
CA TYR A 72 -4.08 8.76 -14.37
C TYR A 72 -3.67 7.59 -13.46
N SER A 73 -3.13 7.92 -12.29
CA SER A 73 -2.69 7.02 -11.23
C SER A 73 -3.82 6.34 -10.46
N PHE A 74 -5.08 6.76 -10.62
CA PHE A 74 -6.22 6.23 -9.86
C PHE A 74 -6.35 4.70 -10.01
N LEU A 75 -6.14 4.18 -11.21
CA LEU A 75 -6.16 2.73 -11.49
C LEU A 75 -4.75 2.09 -11.49
N SER A 76 -3.81 2.64 -10.72
CA SER A 76 -2.50 2.02 -10.49
C SER A 76 -2.63 0.81 -9.56
N GLU A 77 -1.69 -0.13 -9.66
CA GLU A 77 -1.69 -1.32 -8.83
C GLU A 77 -1.64 -0.99 -7.32
N ASN A 78 -0.87 0.01 -6.92
CA ASN A 78 -0.80 0.48 -5.53
C ASN A 78 -2.14 1.04 -5.03
N ASN A 79 -2.90 1.73 -5.90
CA ASN A 79 -4.25 2.21 -5.56
C ASN A 79 -5.30 1.10 -5.56
N GLY A 80 -5.01 -0.05 -6.18
CA GLY A 80 -5.85 -1.24 -6.12
C GLY A 80 -6.14 -1.67 -4.67
N PHE A 81 -5.22 -1.41 -3.74
CA PHE A 81 -5.44 -1.65 -2.31
C PHE A 81 -6.77 -1.07 -1.83
N TRP A 82 -7.10 0.18 -2.16
CA TRP A 82 -8.30 0.85 -1.68
C TRP A 82 -9.60 0.23 -2.18
N MET A 83 -9.54 -0.62 -3.22
CA MET A 83 -10.67 -1.34 -3.82
C MET A 83 -10.56 -2.87 -3.63
N ALA A 84 -9.65 -3.35 -2.78
CA ALA A 84 -9.43 -4.77 -2.58
C ALA A 84 -10.40 -5.38 -1.57
N ASN A 85 -11.00 -6.52 -1.92
CA ASN A 85 -11.86 -7.29 -1.02
C ASN A 85 -11.09 -7.97 0.11
N TYR A 86 -9.76 -8.10 0.01
CA TYR A 86 -8.93 -8.69 1.07
C TYR A 86 -7.69 -7.81 1.29
N LEU A 87 -7.86 -6.70 2.02
CA LEU A 87 -6.82 -5.68 2.21
C LEU A 87 -5.53 -6.24 2.78
N GLU A 88 -5.62 -7.10 3.80
CA GLU A 88 -4.44 -7.71 4.43
C GLU A 88 -3.63 -8.51 3.42
N THR A 89 -4.29 -9.42 2.69
CA THR A 89 -3.62 -10.22 1.67
C THR A 89 -3.05 -9.35 0.55
N TYR A 90 -3.78 -8.31 0.15
CA TYR A 90 -3.32 -7.38 -0.88
C TYR A 90 -2.07 -6.60 -0.44
N ALA A 91 -2.08 -6.05 0.78
CA ALA A 91 -0.98 -5.28 1.36
C ALA A 91 0.29 -6.11 1.54
N LYS A 92 0.18 -7.41 1.84
CA LYS A 92 1.35 -8.30 1.94
C LYS A 92 2.07 -8.51 0.60
N VAL A 93 1.42 -8.27 -0.55
CA VAL A 93 2.03 -8.48 -1.88
C VAL A 93 2.14 -7.23 -2.75
N VAL A 94 1.41 -6.17 -2.41
CA VAL A 94 1.42 -4.88 -3.08
C VAL A 94 1.42 -3.78 -2.03
N ALA A 95 2.48 -2.97 -2.01
CA ALA A 95 2.54 -1.81 -1.13
C ALA A 95 1.45 -0.79 -1.55
N PRO A 96 0.57 -0.38 -0.64
CA PRO A 96 -0.44 0.62 -0.97
C PRO A 96 0.19 1.98 -1.27
N SER A 97 -0.55 2.82 -1.99
CA SER A 97 -0.19 4.23 -2.16
C SER A 97 -0.33 4.98 -0.82
N ASN A 98 0.18 6.21 -0.78
CA ASN A 98 0.00 7.09 0.38
C ASN A 98 -1.50 7.29 0.65
N GLU A 99 -1.95 6.99 1.87
CA GLU A 99 -3.36 7.12 2.28
C GLU A 99 -3.91 8.54 2.07
N ASN A 100 -3.06 9.56 2.16
CA ASN A 100 -3.42 10.96 2.02
C ASN A 100 -3.29 11.46 0.58
N SER A 101 -2.96 10.57 -0.37
CA SER A 101 -2.97 10.94 -1.79
C SER A 101 -4.40 11.21 -2.25
N GLN A 102 -4.53 12.09 -3.25
CA GLN A 102 -5.83 12.42 -3.83
C GLN A 102 -6.55 11.18 -4.38
N GLU A 103 -5.80 10.26 -4.99
CA GLU A 103 -6.33 9.02 -5.54
C GLU A 103 -6.83 8.07 -4.45
N ALA A 104 -6.08 7.93 -3.35
CA ALA A 104 -6.48 7.11 -2.22
C ALA A 104 -7.76 7.66 -1.57
N MET A 105 -7.85 8.98 -1.37
CA MET A 105 -9.06 9.63 -0.87
C MET A 105 -10.26 9.40 -1.81
N LYS A 106 -10.05 9.62 -3.11
CA LYS A 106 -11.11 9.44 -4.12
C LYS A 106 -11.58 7.99 -4.19
N ALA A 107 -10.67 7.02 -4.17
CA ALA A 107 -11.02 5.60 -4.21
C ALA A 107 -11.88 5.21 -3.00
N ARG A 108 -11.53 5.69 -1.81
CA ARG A 108 -12.33 5.47 -0.59
C ARG A 108 -13.73 6.08 -0.68
N ILE A 109 -13.85 7.29 -1.21
CA ILE A 109 -15.16 7.94 -1.43
C ILE A 109 -16.02 7.09 -2.37
N GLU A 110 -15.48 6.70 -3.53
CA GLU A 110 -16.24 5.90 -4.51
C GLU A 110 -16.63 4.52 -3.95
N VAL A 111 -15.78 3.89 -3.13
CA VAL A 111 -16.13 2.63 -2.44
C VAL A 111 -17.27 2.83 -1.44
N LEU A 112 -17.26 3.91 -0.65
CA LEU A 112 -18.34 4.19 0.30
C LEU A 112 -19.67 4.49 -0.40
N GLU A 113 -19.64 5.25 -1.49
CA GLU A 113 -20.81 5.49 -2.35
C GLU A 113 -21.33 4.19 -2.97
N PHE A 114 -20.43 3.32 -3.43
CA PHE A 114 -20.78 1.98 -3.91
C PHE A 114 -21.49 1.16 -2.83
N ILE A 115 -20.93 1.04 -1.64
CA ILE A 115 -21.53 0.23 -0.55
C ILE A 115 -22.93 0.75 -0.20
N GLN A 116 -23.09 2.07 -0.12
CA GLN A 116 -24.39 2.70 0.14
C GLN A 116 -25.41 2.36 -0.95
N ARG A 117 -24.98 2.25 -2.21
CA ARG A 117 -25.84 1.97 -3.36
C ARG A 117 -26.22 0.50 -3.50
N VAL A 118 -25.30 -0.44 -3.27
CA VAL A 118 -25.53 -1.87 -3.54
C VAL A 118 -26.12 -2.60 -2.33
N GLY A 119 -25.91 -2.10 -1.11
CA GLY A 119 -26.48 -2.64 0.13
C GLY A 119 -25.91 -3.99 0.60
N ASN A 120 -25.45 -4.84 -0.31
CA ASN A 120 -24.96 -6.20 -0.06
C ASN A 120 -23.58 -6.44 -0.69
N SER A 121 -22.56 -5.72 -0.22
CA SER A 121 -21.17 -6.01 -0.60
C SER A 121 -20.60 -7.18 0.19
N ILE A 122 -19.62 -7.90 -0.38
CA ILE A 122 -18.84 -8.93 0.33
C ILE A 122 -18.28 -8.40 1.65
N ARG A 123 -17.92 -7.11 1.68
CA ARG A 123 -17.46 -6.42 2.88
C ARG A 123 -18.44 -5.34 3.28
N ASN A 124 -18.82 -5.33 4.55
CA ASN A 124 -19.66 -4.27 5.07
C ASN A 124 -18.89 -2.94 5.23
N LYS A 125 -19.61 -1.84 5.41
CA LYS A 125 -19.03 -0.49 5.50
C LYS A 125 -17.98 -0.37 6.62
N ASP A 126 -18.22 -0.97 7.77
CA ASP A 126 -17.33 -0.87 8.92
C ASP A 126 -16.04 -1.65 8.70
N GLU A 127 -16.12 -2.82 8.06
CA GLU A 127 -14.95 -3.60 7.64
C GLU A 127 -14.08 -2.83 6.66
N TRP A 128 -14.67 -2.10 5.70
CA TRP A 128 -13.93 -1.23 4.78
C TRP A 128 -13.17 -0.14 5.52
N ILE A 129 -13.87 0.61 6.38
CA ILE A 129 -13.29 1.71 7.15
C ILE A 129 -12.16 1.20 8.07
N GLN A 130 -12.40 0.08 8.76
CA GLN A 130 -11.42 -0.49 9.69
C GLN A 130 -10.18 -0.96 8.95
N GLY A 131 -10.34 -1.67 7.83
CA GLY A 131 -9.20 -2.16 7.06
C GLY A 131 -8.34 -1.03 6.47
N TRP A 132 -8.91 0.12 6.15
CA TRP A 132 -8.14 1.29 5.72
C TRP A 132 -7.36 1.93 6.87
N LYS A 133 -7.95 2.00 8.07
CA LYS A 133 -7.27 2.52 9.27
C LYS A 133 -6.08 1.65 9.66
N CYS A 134 -6.23 0.34 9.61
CA CYS A 134 -5.19 -0.62 9.96
C CYS A 134 -4.09 -0.77 8.90
N SER A 135 -4.11 0.02 7.83
CA SER A 135 -3.18 -0.16 6.71
C SER A 135 -1.71 0.00 7.13
N LYS A 136 -1.41 0.90 8.07
CA LYS A 136 -0.04 1.11 8.58
C LYS A 136 0.44 -0.05 9.43
N GLU A 137 -0.41 -0.57 10.29
CA GLU A 137 -0.13 -1.72 11.14
C GLU A 137 0.06 -2.99 10.30
N ILE A 138 -0.79 -3.20 9.29
CA ILE A 138 -0.68 -4.33 8.35
C ILE A 138 0.66 -4.28 7.61
N ILE A 139 1.06 -3.10 7.10
CA ILE A 139 2.34 -2.93 6.40
C ILE A 139 3.51 -3.16 7.36
N LYS A 140 3.44 -2.61 8.58
CA LYS A 140 4.48 -2.78 9.59
C LYS A 140 4.68 -4.26 9.94
N CYS A 141 3.61 -4.99 10.24
CA CYS A 141 3.67 -6.42 10.55
C CYS A 141 4.22 -7.24 9.36
N ALA A 142 3.83 -6.92 8.12
CA ALA A 142 4.36 -7.61 6.95
C ALA A 142 5.87 -7.41 6.76
N ILE A 143 6.40 -6.23 7.09
CA ILE A 143 7.84 -5.95 7.02
C ILE A 143 8.59 -6.65 8.18
N GLU A 144 8.03 -6.64 9.39
CA GLU A 144 8.62 -7.29 10.56
C GLU A 144 8.70 -8.81 10.39
N GLU A 145 7.67 -9.45 9.83
CA GLU A 145 7.67 -10.88 9.45
C GLU A 145 8.84 -11.21 8.47
N GLU A 146 9.06 -10.38 7.44
CA GLU A 146 10.17 -10.58 6.49
C GLU A 146 11.56 -10.45 7.16
N VAL A 147 11.71 -9.54 8.14
CA VAL A 147 12.98 -9.32 8.85
C VAL A 147 13.28 -10.45 9.85
N GLU A 148 12.27 -10.98 10.54
CA GLU A 148 12.43 -12.08 11.48
C GLU A 148 12.81 -13.39 10.78
N GLU A 149 12.18 -13.72 9.65
CA GLU A 149 12.54 -14.89 8.84
C GLU A 149 13.99 -14.84 8.34
N LEU A 150 14.49 -13.65 7.98
CA LEU A 150 15.89 -13.45 7.60
C LEU A 150 16.84 -13.54 8.82
N GLY A 151 16.38 -13.17 10.01
CA GLY A 151 17.13 -13.26 11.27
C GLY A 151 17.34 -14.69 11.77
N GLN A 152 16.35 -15.57 11.60
CA GLN A 152 16.41 -16.96 12.08
C GLN A 152 17.37 -17.85 11.26
N THR A 153 17.74 -17.47 10.04
CA THR A 153 18.74 -18.21 9.24
C THR A 153 20.20 -17.98 9.64
N ARG A 154 20.47 -17.14 10.66
CA ARG A 154 21.83 -16.80 11.10
C ARG A 154 22.31 -17.51 12.37
N SER A 155 21.58 -18.46 12.94
CA SER A 155 21.98 -19.13 14.19
C SER A 155 22.86 -20.37 14.01
N HIS A 156 23.77 -20.41 13.04
CA HIS A 156 24.92 -21.32 13.08
C HIS A 156 26.11 -20.71 12.32
N SER A 157 27.03 -20.09 13.05
CA SER A 157 28.42 -19.97 12.62
C SER A 157 29.34 -19.94 13.84
N PRO A 158 30.52 -20.56 13.74
CA PRO A 158 31.36 -20.88 14.87
C PRO A 158 32.14 -19.65 15.34
N THR A 159 32.41 -19.66 16.64
CA THR A 159 33.21 -18.72 17.42
C THR A 159 34.43 -18.21 16.65
N ARG A 160 34.49 -16.90 16.39
CA ARG A 160 35.71 -16.22 15.94
C ARG A 160 36.19 -15.27 17.05
N PRO A 161 37.49 -15.23 17.37
CA PRO A 161 37.98 -14.52 18.55
C PRO A 161 37.91 -13.01 18.40
N THR A 162 37.62 -12.37 19.52
CA THR A 162 37.72 -10.93 19.77
C THR A 162 39.15 -10.42 19.62
N ILE A 163 39.33 -9.37 18.82
CA ILE A 163 40.44 -8.43 18.96
C ILE A 163 39.81 -7.03 19.02
N TYR A 164 40.02 -6.37 20.16
CA TYR A 164 39.68 -4.97 20.42
C TYR A 164 40.76 -4.03 19.83
N GLU A 165 40.50 -2.73 19.94
CA GLU A 165 41.27 -1.57 19.44
C GLU A 165 40.87 -1.16 18.02
N GLY A 166 40.27 0.00 17.77
CA GLY A 166 40.11 1.23 18.52
C GLY A 166 40.21 2.35 17.48
N LEU A 167 39.27 3.29 17.45
CA LEU A 167 39.44 4.64 16.86
C LEU A 167 38.17 5.48 17.03
N ALA A 168 38.32 6.47 17.91
CA ALA A 168 37.69 7.79 18.05
C ALA A 168 36.38 8.09 17.31
N LEU A 169 35.34 8.36 18.12
CA LEU A 169 34.21 9.22 17.76
C LEU A 169 34.70 10.67 17.66
N GLN A 170 34.69 11.26 16.46
CA GLN A 170 34.68 12.71 16.31
C GLN A 170 33.25 13.21 16.37
N GLN A 171 32.96 14.00 17.41
CA GLN A 171 31.74 14.78 17.56
C GLN A 171 31.70 15.88 16.48
N LEU A 172 30.66 15.87 15.65
CA LEU A 172 30.32 17.01 14.80
C LEU A 172 29.38 17.94 15.59
N THR A 173 29.94 19.03 16.09
CA THR A 173 29.19 20.18 16.61
C THR A 173 28.47 20.89 15.45
N LEU A 174 27.14 20.89 15.47
CA LEU A 174 26.30 21.72 14.62
C LEU A 174 26.35 23.17 15.14
N GLY A 175 26.94 24.06 14.35
CA GLY A 175 26.88 25.50 14.56
C GLY A 175 25.48 26.03 14.22
N LEU A 176 24.82 26.62 15.21
CA LEU A 176 23.65 27.48 15.01
C LEU A 176 24.14 28.79 14.36
N GLY A 177 23.94 28.89 13.05
CA GLY A 177 24.13 30.11 12.28
C GLY A 177 22.78 30.73 11.98
N ASP A 178 22.50 31.86 12.61
CA ASP A 178 21.42 32.79 12.27
C ASP A 178 21.48 33.15 10.78
N SER A 179 20.38 32.93 10.08
CA SER A 179 20.11 33.59 8.79
C SER A 179 18.61 33.60 8.55
N SER A 180 18.01 34.74 8.88
CA SER A 180 16.71 35.20 8.42
C SER A 180 16.57 35.03 6.90
N ALA A 181 15.82 34.01 6.48
CA ALA A 181 15.36 33.89 5.10
C ALA A 181 14.04 34.67 4.96
N VAL A 182 14.12 35.84 4.33
CA VAL A 182 12.96 36.59 3.85
C VAL A 182 12.44 35.90 2.60
N PHE A 183 11.37 35.13 2.74
CA PHE A 183 10.60 34.65 1.59
C PHE A 183 9.65 35.77 1.14
N LYS A 184 10.03 36.49 0.09
CA LYS A 184 9.07 37.29 -0.70
C LYS A 184 8.25 36.32 -1.57
N LEU A 185 7.02 36.04 -1.14
CA LEU A 185 5.99 35.51 -2.01
C LEU A 185 5.21 36.70 -2.59
N ASP A 186 5.60 37.14 -3.79
CA ASP A 186 4.73 37.98 -4.63
C ASP A 186 3.65 37.08 -5.22
N LEU A 187 2.60 36.83 -4.42
CA LEU A 187 1.32 36.36 -4.92
C LEU A 187 0.32 37.46 -4.60
N GLY A 188 -0.07 38.20 -5.64
CA GLY A 188 -1.11 39.23 -5.60
C GLY A 188 -2.50 38.64 -5.32
N VAL A 189 -2.68 38.05 -4.15
CA VAL A 189 -3.94 37.50 -3.65
C VAL A 189 -4.22 38.13 -2.31
N SER A 190 -5.18 39.05 -2.29
CA SER A 190 -5.70 39.65 -1.05
C SER A 190 -6.59 38.63 -0.35
N ILE A 191 -6.10 38.04 0.74
CA ILE A 191 -6.91 37.18 1.62
C ILE A 191 -7.45 38.06 2.76
N ARG A 192 -8.76 38.30 2.75
CA ARG A 192 -9.47 38.94 3.88
C ARG A 192 -9.85 37.86 4.90
N PHE A 193 -9.31 37.98 6.11
CA PHE A 193 -9.78 37.20 7.26
C PHE A 193 -10.90 37.97 7.96
N TYR A 194 -12.07 37.35 8.09
CA TYR A 194 -13.15 37.85 8.94
C TYR A 194 -12.99 37.27 10.34
N LYS A 195 -12.88 38.15 11.33
CA LYS A 195 -12.88 37.80 12.74
C LYS A 195 -14.31 37.42 13.13
N VAL A 196 -14.55 36.14 13.43
CA VAL A 196 -15.79 35.71 14.07
C VAL A 196 -15.62 36.00 15.57
N CYS A 197 -16.38 36.97 16.07
CA CYS A 197 -16.55 37.15 17.52
C CYS A 197 -17.63 36.17 18.00
N LEU A 198 -17.27 35.37 19.00
CA LEU A 198 -18.22 34.62 19.83
C LEU A 198 -18.78 35.55 20.92
#